data_AF-A0A8S1JAU2-F1
#
_entry.id   AF-A0A8S1JAU2-F1
#
_cell.length_a   1.000
_cell.length_b   1.000
_cell.length_c   1.000
_cell.angle_alpha   90.00
_cell.angle_beta   90.00
_cell.angle_gamma   90.00
#
_symmetry.space_group_name_H-M   'P 1'
#
loop_
_entity.id
_entity.type
_entity.pdbx_description
1 polymer ?
#
loop_
_entity_poly.entity_id
_entity_poly.type
_entity_poly.pdbx_seq_one_letter_code
_entity_poly.pdbx_strand_id
1 'polypeptide(L)'
;MAMLQVKLGAALEDRESALKRVGLERDVAMAKGELGGAVAGKEEADRQIEISEVEMRKLRGDLSRALGKNEAYEQRCEELEAELKEHRDELMMAKKNAMRIGTQGRKMEAERRALEARLAASEERAEASAAACSQCEEKLRAAEASARRMERELKTECERHGRDGADLLAANQEIEALRKENDRVVEECRDLRHFEAGRNKTIFEQKTANARLVVQLGQAKSAIEKLQEELRVAKRGEKEMQAVLHALRRDVKSCGWEPAKMDALLKQTKEEFNMDYARAKNERLEKERAQMKQEIKVLKGELTKAKGVQA
;
A
#
# COMPACT_ATOMS: atom_id res chain seq x y z
N MET A 1 -57.93 -7.71 -156.69
CA MET A 1 -56.80 -8.18 -157.55
C MET A 1 -57.17 -9.26 -158.57
N ALA A 2 -58.40 -9.80 -158.59
CA ALA A 2 -58.76 -10.90 -159.49
C ALA A 2 -58.89 -10.52 -161.00
N MET A 3 -59.34 -9.31 -161.35
CA MET A 3 -59.44 -8.89 -162.78
C MET A 3 -58.08 -8.66 -163.47
N LEU A 4 -57.01 -8.40 -162.73
CA LEU A 4 -55.66 -8.20 -163.30
C LEU A 4 -54.95 -9.54 -163.58
N GLN A 5 -55.28 -10.61 -162.85
CA GLN A 5 -54.75 -11.95 -163.12
C GLN A 5 -55.29 -12.55 -164.42
N VAL A 6 -56.56 -12.26 -164.80
CA VAL A 6 -57.15 -12.78 -166.04
C VAL A 6 -56.59 -12.10 -167.30
N LYS A 7 -56.30 -10.79 -167.25
CA LYS A 7 -55.71 -10.07 -168.40
C LYS A 7 -54.22 -10.36 -168.58
N LEU A 8 -53.49 -10.67 -167.51
CA LEU A 8 -52.09 -11.09 -167.61
C LEU A 8 -51.95 -12.54 -168.12
N GLY A 9 -52.88 -13.43 -167.75
CA GLY A 9 -52.91 -14.82 -168.25
C GLY A 9 -53.06 -14.88 -169.78
N ALA A 10 -54.02 -14.15 -170.34
CA ALA A 10 -54.25 -14.15 -171.79
C ALA A 10 -53.08 -13.53 -172.60
N ALA A 11 -52.45 -12.47 -172.08
CA ALA A 11 -51.29 -11.85 -172.74
C ALA A 11 -50.01 -12.72 -172.65
N LEU A 12 -49.90 -13.55 -171.61
CA LEU A 12 -48.78 -14.49 -171.46
C LEU A 12 -48.94 -15.68 -172.41
N GLU A 13 -50.15 -16.20 -172.62
CA GLU A 13 -50.41 -17.30 -173.58
C GLU A 13 -50.14 -16.89 -175.04
N ASP A 14 -50.51 -15.66 -175.44
CA ASP A 14 -50.21 -15.13 -176.78
C ASP A 14 -48.70 -14.93 -176.99
N ARG A 15 -47.98 -14.50 -175.95
CA ARG A 15 -46.52 -14.29 -175.99
C ARG A 15 -45.74 -15.59 -175.93
N GLU A 16 -46.24 -16.58 -175.21
CA GLU A 16 -45.68 -17.94 -175.19
C GLU A 16 -45.84 -18.58 -176.57
N SER A 17 -47.01 -18.42 -177.20
CA SER A 17 -47.27 -18.87 -178.58
C SER A 17 -46.40 -18.17 -179.64
N ALA A 18 -46.03 -16.90 -179.42
CA ALA A 18 -45.10 -16.17 -180.27
C ALA A 18 -43.64 -16.61 -180.07
N LEU A 19 -43.20 -16.86 -178.84
CA LEU A 19 -41.83 -17.29 -178.53
C LEU A 19 -41.54 -18.74 -179.00
N LYS A 20 -42.56 -19.61 -179.09
CA LYS A 20 -42.45 -20.92 -179.76
C LYS A 20 -42.13 -20.82 -181.26
N ARG A 21 -42.55 -19.75 -181.94
CA ARG A 21 -42.26 -19.55 -183.37
C ARG A 21 -40.85 -19.01 -183.66
N VAL A 22 -40.12 -18.54 -182.63
CA VAL A 22 -38.77 -17.95 -182.77
C VAL A 22 -37.69 -18.79 -182.07
N GLY A 23 -38.03 -19.99 -181.55
CA GLY A 23 -37.05 -20.94 -181.01
C GLY A 23 -36.43 -20.56 -179.66
N LEU A 24 -36.98 -19.57 -178.94
CA LEU A 24 -36.43 -19.02 -177.69
C LEU A 24 -36.99 -19.68 -176.40
N GLU A 25 -37.54 -20.88 -176.50
CA GLU A 25 -38.09 -21.63 -175.34
C GLU A 25 -37.01 -21.91 -174.28
N ARG A 26 -35.77 -22.14 -174.72
CA ARG A 26 -34.63 -22.44 -173.85
C ARG A 26 -34.28 -21.27 -172.94
N ASP A 27 -34.33 -20.06 -173.45
CA ASP A 27 -33.91 -18.85 -172.73
C ASP A 27 -34.93 -18.47 -171.64
N VAL A 28 -36.22 -18.71 -171.88
CA VAL A 28 -37.27 -18.53 -170.86
C VAL A 28 -37.19 -19.60 -169.77
N ALA A 29 -36.86 -20.84 -170.12
CA ALA A 29 -36.63 -21.91 -169.15
C ALA A 29 -35.38 -21.65 -168.29
N MET A 30 -34.29 -21.13 -168.89
CA MET A 30 -33.10 -20.71 -168.14
C MET A 30 -33.42 -19.52 -167.23
N ALA A 31 -34.13 -18.50 -167.71
CA ALA A 31 -34.52 -17.36 -166.88
C ALA A 31 -35.44 -17.75 -165.71
N LYS A 32 -36.36 -18.73 -165.90
CA LYS A 32 -37.17 -19.29 -164.80
C LYS A 32 -36.32 -20.12 -163.82
N GLY A 33 -35.32 -20.85 -164.30
CA GLY A 33 -34.37 -21.58 -163.45
C GLY A 33 -33.47 -20.65 -162.64
N GLU A 34 -33.00 -19.56 -163.24
CA GLU A 34 -32.19 -18.52 -162.59
C GLU A 34 -33.02 -17.71 -161.58
N LEU A 35 -34.26 -17.36 -161.90
CA LEU A 35 -35.19 -16.72 -160.96
C LEU A 35 -35.58 -17.69 -159.83
N GLY A 36 -35.80 -18.98 -160.11
CA GLY A 36 -36.06 -19.99 -159.09
C GLY A 36 -34.87 -20.21 -158.16
N GLY A 37 -33.65 -20.21 -158.69
CA GLY A 37 -32.41 -20.28 -157.90
C GLY A 37 -32.13 -19.00 -157.10
N ALA A 38 -32.45 -17.82 -157.64
CA ALA A 38 -32.33 -16.55 -156.93
C ALA A 38 -33.38 -16.41 -155.82
N VAL A 39 -34.60 -16.90 -156.04
CA VAL A 39 -35.65 -16.93 -155.01
C VAL A 39 -35.32 -17.97 -153.93
N ALA A 40 -34.85 -19.16 -154.29
CA ALA A 40 -34.39 -20.17 -153.33
C ALA A 40 -33.17 -19.69 -152.52
N GLY A 41 -32.19 -19.05 -153.17
CA GLY A 41 -31.05 -18.45 -152.50
C GLY A 41 -31.42 -17.28 -151.60
N LYS A 42 -32.48 -16.53 -151.95
CA LYS A 42 -33.05 -15.49 -151.08
C LYS A 42 -33.81 -16.08 -149.90
N GLU A 43 -34.62 -17.12 -150.09
CA GLU A 43 -35.29 -17.84 -149.00
C GLU A 43 -34.29 -18.49 -148.05
N GLU A 44 -33.19 -19.03 -148.58
CA GLU A 44 -32.11 -19.62 -147.78
C GLU A 44 -31.30 -18.55 -147.03
N ALA A 45 -31.03 -17.40 -147.67
CA ALA A 45 -30.43 -16.24 -147.00
C ALA A 45 -31.35 -15.67 -145.91
N ASP A 46 -32.65 -15.55 -146.17
CA ASP A 46 -33.64 -15.06 -145.19
C ASP A 46 -33.75 -16.05 -144.01
N ARG A 47 -33.72 -17.36 -144.24
CA ARG A 47 -33.62 -18.38 -143.17
C ARG A 47 -32.32 -18.27 -142.38
N GLN A 48 -31.19 -18.06 -143.05
CA GLN A 48 -29.89 -17.90 -142.38
C GLN A 48 -29.84 -16.63 -141.52
N ILE A 49 -30.46 -15.54 -141.99
CA ILE A 49 -30.66 -14.31 -141.24
C ILE A 49 -31.55 -14.58 -140.02
N GLU A 50 -32.67 -15.27 -140.19
CA GLU A 50 -33.58 -15.60 -139.08
C GLU A 50 -32.90 -16.47 -138.01
N ILE A 51 -32.14 -17.50 -138.41
CA ILE A 51 -31.34 -18.33 -137.51
C ILE A 51 -30.31 -17.47 -136.76
N SER A 52 -29.56 -16.64 -137.48
CA SER A 52 -28.55 -15.75 -136.91
C SER A 52 -29.17 -14.72 -135.95
N GLU A 53 -30.36 -14.20 -136.26
CA GLU A 53 -31.10 -13.31 -135.37
C GLU A 53 -31.57 -14.01 -134.09
N VAL A 54 -32.07 -15.24 -134.20
CA VAL A 54 -32.48 -16.05 -133.05
C VAL A 54 -31.27 -16.35 -132.16
N GLU A 55 -30.12 -16.68 -132.74
CA GLU A 55 -28.85 -16.88 -132.02
C GLU A 55 -28.37 -15.57 -131.37
N MET A 56 -28.40 -14.45 -132.07
CA MET A 56 -28.05 -13.13 -131.52
C MET A 56 -29.01 -12.66 -130.42
N ARG A 57 -30.29 -13.07 -130.47
CA ARG A 57 -31.24 -12.86 -129.36
C ARG A 57 -30.91 -13.73 -128.15
N LYS A 58 -30.55 -15.01 -128.36
CA LYS A 58 -30.09 -15.91 -127.28
C LYS A 58 -28.81 -15.40 -126.63
N LEU A 59 -27.80 -15.05 -127.43
CA LEU A 59 -26.53 -14.50 -126.95
C LEU A 59 -26.72 -13.18 -126.20
N ARG A 60 -27.62 -12.29 -126.67
CA ARG A 60 -28.00 -11.09 -125.91
C ARG A 60 -28.67 -11.42 -124.58
N GLY A 61 -29.55 -12.42 -124.55
CA GLY A 61 -30.17 -12.91 -123.32
C GLY A 61 -29.16 -13.52 -122.35
N ASP A 62 -28.19 -14.28 -122.85
CA ASP A 62 -27.11 -14.87 -122.05
C ASP A 62 -26.15 -13.80 -121.52
N LEU A 63 -25.79 -12.82 -122.34
CA LEU A 63 -24.98 -11.68 -121.94
C LEU A 63 -25.70 -10.85 -120.87
N SER A 64 -27.00 -10.57 -121.06
CA SER A 64 -27.81 -9.85 -120.07
C SER A 64 -27.89 -10.61 -118.74
N ARG A 65 -28.03 -11.94 -118.77
CA ARG A 65 -28.00 -12.79 -117.56
C ARG A 65 -26.61 -12.83 -116.91
N ALA A 66 -25.54 -12.86 -117.69
CA ALA A 66 -24.18 -12.85 -117.19
C ALA A 66 -23.84 -11.51 -116.51
N LEU A 67 -24.24 -10.39 -117.12
CA LEU A 67 -24.09 -9.06 -116.53
C LEU A 67 -24.88 -8.93 -115.22
N GLY A 68 -26.15 -9.38 -115.19
CA GLY A 68 -26.94 -9.35 -113.95
C GLY A 68 -26.35 -10.23 -112.83
N LYS A 69 -25.71 -11.36 -113.17
CA LYS A 69 -24.96 -12.15 -112.18
C LYS A 69 -23.70 -11.43 -111.73
N ASN A 70 -22.99 -10.75 -112.63
CA ASN A 70 -21.79 -10.00 -112.29
C ASN A 70 -22.11 -8.82 -111.37
N GLU A 71 -23.18 -8.07 -111.64
CA GLU A 71 -23.70 -7.02 -110.76
C GLU A 71 -24.09 -7.59 -109.39
N ALA A 72 -24.73 -8.77 -109.33
CA ALA A 72 -25.05 -9.44 -108.08
C ALA A 72 -23.80 -9.90 -107.31
N TYR A 73 -22.73 -10.32 -108.01
CA TYR A 73 -21.45 -10.64 -107.38
C TYR A 73 -20.75 -9.40 -106.85
N GLU A 74 -20.74 -8.30 -107.61
CA GLU A 74 -20.19 -7.03 -107.17
C GLU A 74 -20.91 -6.53 -105.90
N GLN A 75 -22.25 -6.54 -105.89
CA GLN A 75 -23.03 -6.22 -104.69
C GLN A 75 -22.69 -7.15 -103.51
N ARG A 76 -22.57 -8.46 -103.75
CA ARG A 76 -22.22 -9.40 -102.69
C ARG A 76 -20.80 -9.19 -102.16
N CYS A 77 -19.87 -8.79 -103.02
CA CYS A 77 -18.52 -8.42 -102.60
C CYS A 77 -18.55 -7.16 -101.71
N GLU A 78 -19.30 -6.13 -102.09
CA GLU A 78 -19.48 -4.92 -101.27
C GLU A 78 -20.13 -5.23 -99.90
N GLU A 79 -21.15 -6.08 -99.87
CA GLU A 79 -21.79 -6.55 -98.63
C GLU A 79 -20.78 -7.28 -97.73
N LEU A 80 -19.99 -8.21 -98.28
CA LEU A 80 -18.99 -8.96 -97.52
C LEU A 80 -17.86 -8.06 -97.00
N GLU A 81 -17.46 -7.04 -97.76
CA GLU A 81 -16.48 -6.05 -97.30
C GLU A 81 -17.03 -5.20 -96.15
N ALA A 82 -18.32 -4.84 -96.19
CA ALA A 82 -18.99 -4.15 -95.10
C ALA A 82 -19.09 -5.03 -93.84
N GLU A 83 -19.52 -6.29 -93.99
CA GLU A 83 -19.59 -7.28 -92.89
C GLU A 83 -18.21 -7.51 -92.26
N LEU A 84 -17.15 -7.66 -93.07
CA LEU A 84 -15.78 -7.82 -92.57
C LEU A 84 -15.28 -6.59 -91.81
N LYS A 85 -15.68 -5.39 -92.25
CA LYS A 85 -15.33 -4.15 -91.56
C LYS A 85 -16.04 -4.07 -90.21
N GLU A 86 -17.34 -4.38 -90.16
CA GLU A 86 -18.12 -4.43 -88.92
C GLU A 86 -17.52 -5.43 -87.93
N HIS A 87 -17.26 -6.67 -88.34
CA HIS A 87 -16.62 -7.67 -87.47
C HIS A 87 -15.22 -7.27 -87.00
N ARG A 88 -14.44 -6.54 -87.81
CA ARG A 88 -13.15 -5.98 -87.39
C ARG A 88 -13.32 -4.91 -86.31
N ASP A 89 -14.29 -4.04 -86.47
CA ASP A 89 -14.60 -2.98 -85.50
C ASP A 89 -15.13 -3.58 -84.18
N GLU A 90 -15.99 -4.59 -84.26
CA GLU A 90 -16.46 -5.37 -83.11
C GLU A 90 -15.30 -6.05 -82.36
N LEU A 91 -14.39 -6.71 -83.09
CA LEU A 91 -13.22 -7.35 -82.50
C LEU A 91 -12.28 -6.34 -81.82
N MET A 92 -12.11 -5.16 -82.42
CA MET A 92 -11.33 -4.07 -81.83
C MET A 92 -11.96 -3.57 -80.53
N MET A 93 -13.28 -3.38 -80.51
CA MET A 93 -14.02 -2.99 -79.31
C MET A 93 -13.99 -4.07 -78.23
N ALA A 94 -14.14 -5.35 -78.60
CA ALA A 94 -14.02 -6.48 -77.69
C ALA A 94 -12.63 -6.56 -77.04
N LYS A 95 -11.55 -6.37 -77.83
CA LYS A 95 -10.18 -6.30 -77.31
C LYS A 95 -9.98 -5.14 -76.34
N LYS A 96 -10.51 -3.96 -76.68
CA LYS A 96 -10.45 -2.78 -75.80
C LYS A 96 -11.19 -3.02 -74.48
N ASN A 97 -12.37 -3.66 -74.54
CA ASN A 97 -13.15 -4.03 -73.37
C ASN A 97 -12.43 -5.07 -72.51
N ALA A 98 -11.85 -6.12 -73.12
CA ALA A 98 -11.08 -7.14 -72.41
C ALA A 98 -9.87 -6.54 -71.68
N MET A 99 -9.14 -5.62 -72.31
CA MET A 99 -8.06 -4.87 -71.65
C MET A 99 -8.60 -4.03 -70.49
N ARG A 100 -9.70 -3.31 -70.66
CA ARG A 100 -10.31 -2.50 -69.59
C ARG A 100 -10.71 -3.37 -68.39
N ILE A 101 -11.39 -4.49 -68.64
CA ILE A 101 -11.77 -5.48 -67.62
C ILE A 101 -10.52 -6.04 -66.93
N GLY A 102 -9.48 -6.41 -67.67
CA GLY A 102 -8.23 -6.90 -67.09
C GLY A 102 -7.53 -5.88 -66.21
N THR A 103 -7.54 -4.59 -66.59
CA THR A 103 -6.99 -3.52 -65.74
C THR A 103 -7.84 -3.27 -64.50
N GLN A 104 -9.17 -3.32 -64.61
CA GLN A 104 -10.06 -3.21 -63.45
C GLN A 104 -9.90 -4.40 -62.50
N GLY A 105 -9.81 -5.63 -63.03
CA GLY A 105 -9.55 -6.82 -62.23
C GLY A 105 -8.26 -6.73 -61.43
N ARG A 106 -7.16 -6.28 -62.05
CA ARG A 106 -5.89 -6.05 -61.34
C ARG A 106 -5.98 -4.98 -60.26
N LYS A 107 -6.74 -3.90 -60.48
CA LYS A 107 -6.98 -2.87 -59.47
C LYS A 107 -7.76 -3.42 -58.28
N MET A 108 -8.85 -4.16 -58.54
CA MET A 108 -9.67 -4.79 -57.50
C MET A 108 -8.87 -5.84 -56.71
N GLU A 109 -8.05 -6.66 -57.37
CA GLU A 109 -7.16 -7.62 -56.69
C GLU A 109 -6.10 -6.93 -55.82
N ALA A 110 -5.54 -5.81 -56.28
CA ALA A 110 -4.60 -5.02 -55.49
C ALA A 110 -5.27 -4.40 -54.26
N GLU A 111 -6.49 -3.86 -54.41
CA GLU A 111 -7.31 -3.36 -53.30
C GLU A 111 -7.66 -4.46 -52.31
N ARG A 112 -8.04 -5.66 -52.79
CA ARG A 112 -8.31 -6.82 -51.93
C ARG A 112 -7.11 -7.20 -51.08
N ARG A 113 -5.92 -7.31 -51.69
CA ARG A 113 -4.66 -7.59 -50.97
C ARG A 113 -4.32 -6.50 -49.95
N ALA A 114 -4.57 -5.23 -50.28
CA ALA A 114 -4.33 -4.13 -49.36
C ALA A 114 -5.28 -4.17 -48.15
N LEU A 115 -6.55 -4.54 -48.36
CA LEU A 115 -7.53 -4.72 -47.29
C LEU A 115 -7.21 -5.94 -46.41
N GLU A 116 -6.83 -7.07 -47.01
CA GLU A 116 -6.38 -8.27 -46.29
C GLU A 116 -5.16 -7.96 -45.40
N ALA A 117 -4.18 -7.22 -45.93
CA ALA A 117 -3.00 -6.80 -45.16
C ALA A 117 -3.36 -5.84 -44.01
N ARG A 118 -4.30 -4.91 -44.22
CA ARG A 118 -4.79 -4.01 -43.18
C ARG A 118 -5.55 -4.76 -42.07
N LEU A 119 -6.33 -5.77 -42.44
CA LEU A 119 -7.04 -6.62 -41.48
C LEU A 119 -6.05 -7.38 -40.61
N ALA A 120 -5.08 -8.07 -41.22
CA ALA A 120 -4.04 -8.80 -40.49
C ALA A 120 -3.25 -7.89 -39.53
N ALA A 121 -2.85 -6.69 -39.99
CA ALA A 121 -2.17 -5.72 -39.14
C ALA A 121 -3.07 -5.18 -38.00
N SER A 122 -4.39 -5.11 -38.21
CA SER A 122 -5.34 -4.72 -37.17
C SER A 122 -5.53 -5.82 -36.12
N GLU A 123 -5.56 -7.08 -36.54
CA GLU A 123 -5.66 -8.24 -35.65
C GLU A 123 -4.41 -8.36 -34.78
N GLU A 124 -3.21 -8.25 -35.36
CA GLU A 124 -1.95 -8.26 -34.61
C GLU A 124 -1.89 -7.12 -33.57
N ARG A 125 -2.37 -5.92 -33.92
CA ARG A 125 -2.49 -4.79 -32.98
C ARG A 125 -3.49 -5.07 -31.87
N ALA A 126 -4.62 -5.71 -32.18
CA ALA A 126 -5.63 -6.07 -31.19
C ALA A 126 -5.08 -7.11 -30.19
N GLU A 127 -4.36 -8.13 -30.68
CA GLU A 127 -3.70 -9.13 -29.85
C GLU A 127 -2.61 -8.51 -28.96
N ALA A 128 -1.75 -7.66 -29.52
CA ALA A 128 -0.74 -6.93 -28.76
C ALA A 128 -1.38 -6.03 -27.67
N SER A 129 -2.49 -5.36 -27.99
CA SER A 129 -3.26 -4.57 -27.03
C SER A 129 -3.88 -5.44 -25.93
N ALA A 130 -4.43 -6.61 -26.28
CA ALA A 130 -5.01 -7.53 -25.30
C ALA A 130 -3.94 -8.09 -24.35
N ALA A 131 -2.76 -8.44 -24.88
CA ALA A 131 -1.61 -8.85 -24.08
C ALA A 131 -1.13 -7.73 -23.14
N ALA A 132 -1.07 -6.49 -23.62
CA ALA A 132 -0.71 -5.34 -22.80
C ALA A 132 -1.75 -5.08 -21.68
N CYS A 133 -3.05 -5.19 -21.98
CA CYS A 133 -4.11 -5.10 -20.98
C CYS A 133 -3.97 -6.19 -19.91
N SER A 134 -3.74 -7.45 -20.31
CA SER A 134 -3.53 -8.56 -19.37
C SER A 134 -2.35 -8.32 -18.44
N GLN A 135 -1.21 -7.83 -18.96
CA GLN A 135 -0.06 -7.47 -18.12
C GLN A 135 -0.35 -6.30 -17.17
N CYS A 136 -1.10 -5.29 -17.62
CA CYS A 136 -1.52 -4.18 -16.77
C CYS A 136 -2.45 -4.65 -15.63
N GLU A 137 -3.38 -5.55 -15.91
CA GLU A 137 -4.25 -6.15 -14.89
C GLU A 137 -3.48 -6.97 -13.86
N GLU A 138 -2.48 -7.76 -14.29
CA GLU A 138 -1.62 -8.51 -13.38
C GLU A 138 -0.80 -7.57 -12.49
N LYS A 139 -0.22 -6.50 -13.05
CA LYS A 139 0.51 -5.48 -12.28
C LYS A 139 -0.42 -4.78 -11.29
N LEU A 140 -1.65 -4.47 -11.68
CA LEU A 140 -2.65 -3.88 -10.80
C LEU A 140 -2.99 -4.83 -9.64
N ARG A 141 -3.28 -6.10 -9.92
CA ARG A 141 -3.54 -7.11 -8.87
C ARG A 141 -2.35 -7.27 -7.91
N ALA A 142 -1.12 -7.28 -8.43
CA ALA A 142 0.08 -7.35 -7.60
C ALA A 142 0.24 -6.11 -6.70
N ALA A 143 -0.02 -4.91 -7.25
CA ALA A 143 0.01 -3.67 -6.49
C ALA A 143 -1.09 -3.64 -5.40
N GLU A 144 -2.31 -4.07 -5.72
CA GLU A 144 -3.41 -4.18 -4.75
C GLU A 144 -3.11 -5.19 -3.64
N ALA A 145 -2.51 -6.34 -3.98
CA ALA A 145 -2.10 -7.33 -2.98
C ALA A 145 -1.00 -6.78 -2.05
N SER A 146 -0.04 -6.04 -2.60
CA SER A 146 1.01 -5.36 -1.82
C SER A 146 0.42 -4.29 -0.90
N ALA A 147 -0.49 -3.45 -1.39
CA ALA A 147 -1.17 -2.43 -0.60
C ALA A 147 -1.94 -3.05 0.57
N ARG A 148 -2.71 -4.12 0.33
CA ARG A 148 -3.42 -4.86 1.40
C ARG A 148 -2.49 -5.48 2.43
N ARG A 149 -1.29 -5.91 2.02
CA ARG A 149 -0.28 -6.43 2.94
C ARG A 149 0.25 -5.32 3.85
N MET A 150 0.63 -4.18 3.28
CA MET A 150 1.08 -3.01 4.05
C MET A 150 0.02 -2.51 5.02
N GLU A 151 -1.26 -2.48 4.60
CA GLU A 151 -2.37 -2.09 5.47
C GLU A 151 -2.51 -3.01 6.70
N ARG A 152 -2.35 -4.33 6.52
CA ARG A 152 -2.35 -5.28 7.65
C ARG A 152 -1.15 -5.08 8.56
N GLU A 153 0.04 -4.90 8.01
CA GLU A 153 1.26 -4.66 8.78
C GLU A 153 1.12 -3.38 9.62
N LEU A 154 0.70 -2.26 9.02
CA LEU A 154 0.41 -1.02 9.72
C LEU A 154 -0.66 -1.18 10.81
N LYS A 155 -1.73 -1.93 10.55
CA LYS A 155 -2.75 -2.20 11.56
C LYS A 155 -2.18 -2.96 12.76
N THR A 156 -1.35 -3.97 12.51
CA THR A 156 -0.69 -4.72 13.61
C THR A 156 0.29 -3.87 14.40
N GLU A 157 1.03 -2.95 13.76
CA GLU A 157 1.92 -2.02 14.45
C GLU A 157 1.14 -1.01 15.30
N CYS A 158 0.06 -0.44 14.78
CA CYS A 158 -0.83 0.43 15.56
C CYS A 158 -1.41 -0.28 16.79
N GLU A 159 -1.83 -1.54 16.64
CA GLU A 159 -2.33 -2.37 17.76
C GLU A 159 -1.24 -2.71 18.77
N ARG A 160 0.02 -2.88 18.33
CA ARG A 160 1.18 -3.07 19.24
C ARG A 160 1.47 -1.79 20.00
N HIS A 161 1.61 -0.66 19.31
CA HIS A 161 1.85 0.63 19.95
C HIS A 161 0.73 1.04 20.92
N GLY A 162 -0.53 0.70 20.61
CA GLY A 162 -1.65 0.88 21.53
C GLY A 162 -1.51 0.04 22.81
N ARG A 163 -1.03 -1.20 22.70
CA ARG A 163 -0.73 -2.07 23.86
C ARG A 163 0.47 -1.55 24.65
N ASP A 164 1.58 -1.24 23.97
CA ASP A 164 2.78 -0.68 24.61
C ASP A 164 2.45 0.61 25.38
N GLY A 165 1.59 1.47 24.81
CA GLY A 165 1.11 2.68 25.48
C GLY A 165 0.28 2.39 26.74
N ALA A 166 -0.58 1.36 26.70
CA ALA A 166 -1.35 0.92 27.87
C ALA A 166 -0.44 0.30 28.95
N ASP A 167 0.54 -0.50 28.56
CA ASP A 167 1.52 -1.11 29.47
C ASP A 167 2.39 -0.05 30.15
N LEU A 168 2.84 0.97 29.40
CA LEU A 168 3.57 2.12 29.96
C LEU A 168 2.72 2.96 30.92
N LEU A 169 1.43 3.13 30.63
CA LEU A 169 0.50 3.81 31.54
C LEU A 169 0.33 3.01 32.84
N ALA A 170 0.17 1.69 32.76
CA ALA A 170 0.08 0.82 33.94
C ALA A 170 1.37 0.87 34.78
N ALA A 171 2.54 0.77 34.14
CA ALA A 171 3.83 0.89 34.83
C ALA A 171 4.01 2.25 35.50
N ASN A 172 3.59 3.34 34.85
CA ASN A 172 3.63 4.68 35.46
C ASN A 172 2.71 4.78 36.68
N GLN A 173 1.51 4.20 36.64
CA GLN A 173 0.60 4.17 37.79
C GLN A 173 1.20 3.37 38.96
N GLU A 174 1.86 2.24 38.68
CA GLU A 174 2.56 1.45 39.69
C GLU A 174 3.74 2.21 40.30
N ILE A 175 4.55 2.90 39.48
CA ILE A 175 5.64 3.77 39.95
C ILE A 175 5.10 4.88 40.86
N GLU A 176 3.98 5.51 40.50
CA GLU A 176 3.35 6.54 41.34
C GLU A 176 2.84 5.97 42.67
N ALA A 177 2.29 4.76 42.68
CA ALA A 177 1.87 4.08 43.90
C ALA A 177 3.08 3.80 44.82
N LEU A 178 4.15 3.24 44.25
CA LEU A 178 5.40 2.97 44.99
C LEU A 178 6.05 4.25 45.52
N ARG A 179 5.99 5.36 44.78
CA ARG A 179 6.48 6.67 45.27
C ARG A 179 5.70 7.14 46.48
N LYS A 180 4.37 7.06 46.45
CA LYS A 180 3.52 7.44 47.60
C LYS A 180 3.79 6.56 48.83
N GLU A 181 4.03 5.27 48.63
CA GLU A 181 4.39 4.36 49.71
C GLU A 181 5.77 4.69 50.29
N ASN A 182 6.77 4.97 49.43
CA ASN A 182 8.09 5.39 49.88
C ASN A 182 8.02 6.69 50.70
N ASP A 183 7.26 7.69 50.24
CA ASP A 183 7.07 8.95 50.97
C ASP A 183 6.46 8.70 52.36
N ARG A 184 5.48 7.79 52.48
CA ARG A 184 4.91 7.39 53.77
C ARG A 184 5.96 6.75 54.68
N VAL A 185 6.71 5.79 54.16
CA VAL A 185 7.77 5.10 54.91
C VAL A 185 8.85 6.10 55.36
N VAL A 186 9.20 7.07 54.53
CA VAL A 186 10.16 8.13 54.87
C VAL A 186 9.65 8.99 56.02
N GLU A 187 8.37 9.39 56.02
CA GLU A 187 7.78 10.13 57.13
C GLU A 187 7.69 9.29 58.41
N GLU A 188 7.30 8.01 58.33
CA GLU A 188 7.32 7.11 59.49
C GLU A 188 8.73 6.95 60.08
N CYS A 189 9.75 6.82 59.22
CA CYS A 189 11.14 6.78 59.65
C CYS A 189 11.58 8.10 60.31
N ARG A 190 11.11 9.24 59.81
CA ARG A 190 11.40 10.56 60.38
C ARG A 190 10.77 10.69 61.77
N ASP A 191 9.51 10.28 61.94
CA ASP A 191 8.80 10.29 63.21
C ASP A 191 9.46 9.38 64.24
N LEU A 192 9.85 8.17 63.84
CA LEU A 192 10.59 7.25 64.70
C LEU A 192 11.93 7.84 65.15
N ARG A 193 12.68 8.49 64.25
CA ARG A 193 13.92 9.18 64.62
C ARG A 193 13.68 10.32 65.61
N HIS A 194 12.62 11.10 65.44
CA HIS A 194 12.26 12.15 66.40
C HIS A 194 11.88 11.57 67.76
N PHE A 195 11.11 10.49 67.79
CA PHE A 195 10.76 9.79 69.01
C PHE A 195 12.01 9.23 69.73
N GLU A 196 12.90 8.56 68.99
CA GLU A 196 14.16 8.03 69.54
C GLU A 196 15.07 9.15 70.05
N ALA A 197 15.18 10.27 69.32
CA ALA A 197 15.93 11.44 69.78
C ALA A 197 15.37 12.01 71.09
N GLY A 198 14.04 12.10 71.19
CA GLY A 198 13.35 12.49 72.43
C GLY A 198 13.65 11.53 73.59
N ARG A 199 13.52 10.22 73.36
CA ARG A 199 13.83 9.18 74.35
C ARG A 199 15.29 9.23 74.79
N ASN A 200 16.23 9.38 73.86
CA ASN A 200 17.65 9.46 74.15
C ASN A 200 18.01 10.69 74.98
N LYS A 201 17.37 11.84 74.70
CA LYS A 201 17.49 13.05 75.52
C LYS A 201 17.05 12.80 76.96
N THR A 202 15.87 12.20 77.16
CA THR A 202 15.35 11.86 78.49
C THR A 202 16.28 10.90 79.24
N ILE A 203 16.80 9.87 78.57
CA ILE A 203 17.78 8.93 79.16
C ILE A 203 19.06 9.66 79.57
N PHE A 204 19.55 10.60 78.75
CA PHE A 204 20.75 11.38 79.07
C PHE A 204 20.55 12.28 80.30
N GLU A 205 19.40 12.98 80.37
CA GLU A 205 19.03 13.81 81.53
C GLU A 205 18.94 12.97 82.81
N GLN A 206 18.29 11.79 82.74
CA GLN A 206 18.22 10.85 83.87
C GLN A 206 19.60 10.33 84.30
N LYS A 207 20.46 9.94 83.36
CA LYS A 207 21.83 9.50 83.67
C LYS A 207 22.63 10.60 84.35
N THR A 208 22.48 11.84 83.89
CA THR A 208 23.14 13.01 84.48
C THR A 208 22.63 13.29 85.90
N ALA A 209 21.32 13.23 86.12
CA ALA A 209 20.73 13.36 87.45
C ALA A 209 21.19 12.24 88.41
N ASN A 210 21.21 10.99 87.93
CA ASN A 210 21.71 9.85 88.69
C ASN A 210 23.19 10.01 89.07
N ALA A 211 24.04 10.52 88.17
CA ALA A 211 25.43 10.80 88.47
C ALA A 211 25.57 11.84 89.60
N ARG A 212 24.75 12.90 89.60
CA ARG A 212 24.73 13.91 90.68
C ARG A 212 24.32 13.30 92.02
N LEU A 213 23.26 12.48 92.05
CA LEU A 213 22.81 11.79 93.26
C LEU A 213 23.90 10.85 93.82
N VAL A 214 24.63 10.14 92.96
CA VAL A 214 25.74 9.26 93.39
C VAL A 214 26.85 10.07 94.05
N VAL A 215 27.23 11.23 93.48
CA VAL A 215 28.24 12.13 94.08
C VAL A 215 27.77 12.64 95.44
N GLN A 216 26.54 13.15 95.54
CA GLN A 216 25.97 13.63 96.81
C GLN A 216 25.91 12.53 97.86
N LEU A 217 25.49 11.32 97.48
CA LEU A 217 25.47 10.16 98.38
C LEU A 217 26.89 9.80 98.87
N GLY A 218 27.90 9.89 98.00
CA GLY A 218 29.30 9.69 98.37
C GLY A 218 29.79 10.73 99.39
N GLN A 219 29.49 12.01 99.16
CA GLN A 219 29.82 13.10 100.07
C GLN A 219 29.14 12.94 101.44
N ALA A 220 27.84 12.63 101.46
CA ALA A 220 27.08 12.42 102.70
C ALA A 220 27.61 11.23 103.51
N LYS A 221 27.98 10.12 102.85
CA LYS A 221 28.62 8.97 103.52
C LYS A 221 29.92 9.36 104.20
N SER A 222 30.80 10.07 103.49
CA SER A 222 32.07 10.55 104.05
C SER A 222 31.84 11.50 105.24
N ALA A 223 30.85 12.40 105.16
CA ALA A 223 30.50 13.28 106.27
C ALA A 223 30.02 12.50 107.51
N ILE A 224 29.21 11.46 107.33
CA ILE A 224 28.80 10.58 108.45
C ILE A 224 29.99 9.86 109.08
N GLU A 225 30.93 9.36 108.27
CA GLU A 225 32.13 8.68 108.80
C GLU A 225 32.95 9.64 109.67
N LYS A 226 33.13 10.90 109.23
CA LYS A 226 33.79 11.93 110.03
C LYS A 226 33.03 12.21 111.34
N LEU A 227 31.73 12.46 111.27
CA LEU A 227 30.89 12.69 112.46
C LEU A 227 30.89 11.49 113.41
N GLN A 228 30.95 10.26 112.88
CA GLN A 228 31.04 9.05 113.69
C GLN A 228 32.35 8.97 114.46
N GLU A 229 33.47 9.35 113.83
CA GLU A 229 34.76 9.34 114.50
C GLU A 229 34.86 10.48 115.52
N GLU A 230 34.40 11.68 115.18
CA GLU A 230 34.31 12.80 116.13
C GLU A 230 33.46 12.43 117.36
N LEU A 231 32.31 11.79 117.15
CA LEU A 231 31.47 11.30 118.24
C LEU A 231 32.16 10.20 119.05
N ARG A 232 32.93 9.30 118.42
CA ARG A 232 33.70 8.27 119.16
C ARG A 232 34.77 8.89 120.04
N VAL A 233 35.48 9.89 119.54
CA VAL A 233 36.50 10.62 120.29
C VAL A 233 35.83 11.38 121.44
N ALA A 234 34.75 12.11 121.17
CA ALA A 234 34.04 12.88 122.18
C ALA A 234 33.38 12.00 123.27
N LYS A 235 32.85 10.82 122.92
CA LYS A 235 32.38 9.83 123.92
C LYS A 235 33.49 9.21 124.73
N ARG A 236 34.67 8.98 124.15
CA ARG A 236 35.85 8.52 124.92
C ARG A 236 36.27 9.58 125.93
N GLY A 237 36.39 10.83 125.49
CA GLY A 237 36.68 11.97 126.38
C GLY A 237 35.66 12.10 127.51
N GLU A 238 34.36 11.99 127.21
CA GLU A 238 33.32 12.01 128.26
C GLU A 238 33.48 10.84 129.24
N LYS A 239 33.74 9.62 128.77
CA LYS A 239 33.96 8.45 129.65
C LYS A 239 35.19 8.62 130.55
N GLU A 240 36.28 9.15 130.01
CA GLU A 240 37.50 9.45 130.77
C GLU A 240 37.20 10.49 131.85
N MET A 241 36.52 11.59 131.51
CA MET A 241 36.10 12.59 132.49
C MET A 241 35.14 12.02 133.54
N GLN A 242 34.17 11.18 133.14
CA GLN A 242 33.28 10.48 134.07
C GLN A 242 34.04 9.53 134.99
N ALA A 243 35.06 8.83 134.50
CA ALA A 243 35.90 7.96 135.30
C ALA A 243 36.72 8.75 136.33
N VAL A 244 37.29 9.90 135.94
CA VAL A 244 37.97 10.83 136.84
C VAL A 244 37.01 11.34 137.93
N LEU A 245 35.80 11.76 137.55
CA LEU A 245 34.77 12.17 138.52
C LEU A 245 34.37 11.03 139.47
N HIS A 246 34.25 9.80 138.97
CA HIS A 246 33.96 8.63 139.80
C HIS A 246 35.10 8.26 140.75
N ALA A 247 36.36 8.41 140.32
CA ALA A 247 37.55 8.21 141.15
C ALA A 247 37.60 9.27 142.25
N LEU A 248 37.51 10.56 141.90
CA LEU A 248 37.42 11.67 142.86
C LEU A 248 36.27 11.46 143.85
N ARG A 249 35.08 11.06 143.38
CA ARG A 249 33.95 10.77 144.26
C ARG A 249 34.22 9.58 145.20
N ARG A 250 35.02 8.60 144.80
CA ARG A 250 35.45 7.48 145.64
C ARG A 250 36.47 7.92 146.68
N ASP A 251 37.50 8.64 146.26
CA ASP A 251 38.57 9.14 147.13
C ASP A 251 38.01 10.06 148.22
N VAL A 252 37.06 10.92 147.86
CA VAL A 252 36.39 11.79 148.84
C VAL A 252 35.50 11.01 149.81
N LYS A 253 34.90 9.87 149.40
CA LYS A 253 34.15 8.99 150.33
C LYS A 253 35.06 8.27 151.34
N SER A 254 36.31 7.97 150.99
CA SER A 254 37.28 7.33 151.90
C SER A 254 37.92 8.29 152.90
N CYS A 255 37.86 9.60 152.68
CA CYS A 255 38.61 10.60 153.46
C CYS A 255 37.86 11.30 154.62
N GLY A 256 36.76 10.75 155.15
CA GLY A 256 36.16 11.32 156.39
C GLY A 256 35.34 12.62 156.22
N TRP A 257 34.35 12.58 155.31
CA TRP A 257 33.02 13.23 155.31
C TRP A 257 32.81 14.66 155.89
N GLU A 258 32.83 15.68 155.01
CA GLU A 258 32.02 16.92 155.13
C GLU A 258 31.19 17.14 153.85
N PRO A 259 29.84 17.01 153.88
CA PRO A 259 28.99 17.07 152.69
C PRO A 259 29.06 18.39 151.90
N ALA A 260 29.18 19.54 152.58
CA ALA A 260 29.12 20.86 151.94
C ALA A 260 30.37 21.20 151.11
N LYS A 261 31.57 20.81 151.56
CA LYS A 261 32.81 20.96 150.78
C LYS A 261 32.84 19.99 149.59
N MET A 262 32.16 18.84 149.71
CA MET A 262 32.02 17.85 148.65
C MET A 262 31.22 18.37 147.46
N ASP A 263 30.06 18.98 147.74
CA ASP A 263 29.22 19.56 146.69
C ASP A 263 29.91 20.75 146.01
N ALA A 264 30.72 21.53 146.75
CA ALA A 264 31.55 22.59 146.18
C ALA A 264 32.64 22.06 145.25
N LEU A 265 33.38 21.01 145.64
CA LEU A 265 34.42 20.38 144.80
C LEU A 265 33.83 19.63 143.59
N LEU A 266 32.68 18.96 143.75
CA LEU A 266 31.96 18.32 142.65
C LEU A 266 31.38 19.34 141.67
N LYS A 267 30.97 20.51 142.17
CA LYS A 267 30.52 21.62 141.34
C LYS A 267 31.70 22.27 140.62
N GLN A 268 32.80 22.53 141.32
CA GLN A 268 34.05 23.03 140.77
C GLN A 268 34.62 22.09 139.70
N THR A 269 34.65 20.78 139.91
CA THR A 269 35.13 19.82 138.89
C THR A 269 34.18 19.69 137.70
N LYS A 270 32.86 19.82 137.90
CA LYS A 270 31.91 19.93 136.77
C LYS A 270 32.11 21.22 135.96
N GLU A 271 32.44 22.32 136.64
CA GLU A 271 32.70 23.64 136.04
C GLU A 271 34.09 23.70 135.35
N GLU A 272 35.14 23.15 135.97
CA GLU A 272 36.53 23.10 135.45
C GLU A 272 36.68 22.15 134.26
N PHE A 273 35.99 21.00 134.28
CA PHE A 273 35.99 20.06 133.13
C PHE A 273 34.83 20.30 132.15
N ASN A 274 34.01 21.34 132.39
CA ASN A 274 32.92 21.79 131.53
C ASN A 274 32.08 20.63 130.97
N MET A 275 31.65 19.72 131.85
CA MET A 275 30.99 18.47 131.48
C MET A 275 29.68 18.69 130.72
N ASP A 276 28.98 19.78 131.02
CA ASP A 276 27.75 20.14 130.32
C ASP A 276 28.04 20.57 128.87
N TYR A 277 29.20 21.18 128.60
CA TYR A 277 29.68 21.44 127.24
C TYR A 277 30.01 20.13 126.49
N ALA A 278 30.68 19.17 127.14
CA ALA A 278 30.98 17.87 126.53
C ALA A 278 29.70 17.07 126.21
N ARG A 279 28.72 17.07 127.13
CA ARG A 279 27.40 16.46 126.89
C ARG A 279 26.63 17.16 125.79
N ALA A 280 26.55 18.49 125.81
CA ALA A 280 25.89 19.26 124.78
C ALA A 280 26.53 19.05 123.39
N LYS A 281 27.86 18.92 123.35
CA LYS A 281 28.60 18.59 122.11
C LYS A 281 28.28 17.17 121.63
N ASN A 282 28.24 16.18 122.52
CA ASN A 282 27.83 14.82 122.16
C ASN A 282 26.39 14.77 121.66
N GLU A 283 25.44 15.43 122.33
CA GLU A 283 24.05 15.52 121.88
C GLU A 283 23.93 16.22 120.52
N ARG A 284 24.70 17.30 120.29
CA ARG A 284 24.73 17.98 118.99
C ARG A 284 25.27 17.09 117.88
N LEU A 285 26.41 16.44 118.11
CA LEU A 285 27.00 15.50 117.15
C LEU A 285 26.08 14.29 116.89
N GLU A 286 25.36 13.81 117.90
CA GLU A 286 24.35 12.76 117.74
C GLU A 286 23.17 13.22 116.89
N LYS A 287 22.68 14.44 117.09
CA LYS A 287 21.62 15.05 116.27
C LYS A 287 22.07 15.25 114.83
N GLU A 288 23.25 15.82 114.59
CA GLU A 288 23.81 16.02 113.25
C GLU A 288 24.05 14.67 112.54
N ARG A 289 24.56 13.66 113.26
CA ARG A 289 24.70 12.29 112.72
C ARG A 289 23.35 11.66 112.39
N ALA A 290 22.32 11.86 113.22
CA ALA A 290 20.98 11.33 112.97
C ALA A 290 20.33 11.99 111.75
N GLN A 291 20.48 13.31 111.60
CA GLN A 291 20.05 14.07 110.42
C GLN A 291 20.72 13.57 109.15
N MET A 292 22.07 13.45 109.15
CA MET A 292 22.80 12.93 108.00
C MET A 292 22.41 11.49 107.64
N LYS A 293 22.12 10.63 108.63
CA LYS A 293 21.59 9.28 108.37
C LYS A 293 20.23 9.32 107.66
N GLN A 294 19.37 10.27 108.00
CA GLN A 294 18.09 10.47 107.32
C GLN A 294 18.31 10.97 105.89
N GLU A 295 19.22 11.92 105.66
CA GLU A 295 19.57 12.41 104.33
C GLU A 295 20.10 11.28 103.42
N ILE A 296 21.00 10.43 103.93
CA ILE A 296 21.46 9.24 103.19
C ILE A 296 20.30 8.30 102.85
N LYS A 297 19.33 8.14 103.76
CA LYS A 297 18.15 7.28 103.51
C LYS A 297 17.29 7.86 102.39
N VAL A 298 17.08 9.18 102.38
CA VAL A 298 16.35 9.89 101.32
C VAL A 298 17.08 9.77 99.98
N LEU A 299 18.38 10.11 99.93
CA LEU A 299 19.21 10.02 98.72
C LEU A 299 19.27 8.60 98.15
N LYS A 300 19.36 7.58 99.01
CA LYS A 300 19.27 6.18 98.57
C LYS A 300 17.89 5.86 97.97
N GLY A 301 16.81 6.33 98.60
CA GLY A 301 15.45 6.17 98.10
C GLY A 301 15.25 6.81 96.73
N GLU A 302 15.70 8.05 96.56
CA GLU A 302 15.67 8.77 95.29
C GLU A 302 16.49 8.06 94.21
N LEU A 303 17.70 7.59 94.54
CA LEU A 303 18.54 6.84 93.61
C LEU A 303 17.89 5.50 93.21
N THR A 304 17.22 4.80 94.12
CA THR A 304 16.51 3.55 93.78
C THR A 304 15.31 3.80 92.88
N LYS A 305 14.53 4.87 93.12
CA LYS A 305 13.43 5.26 92.24
C LYS A 305 13.94 5.63 90.85
N ALA A 306 15.02 6.40 90.78
CA ALA A 306 15.60 6.84 89.53
C ALA A 306 16.29 5.70 88.74
N LYS A 307 16.70 4.62 89.39
CA LYS A 307 17.17 3.38 88.73
C LYS A 307 16.03 2.46 88.30
N GLY A 308 14.93 2.40 89.06
CA GLY A 308 13.75 1.61 88.71
C GLY A 308 13.00 2.10 87.48
N VAL A 309 13.25 3.34 87.05
CA VAL A 309 12.73 3.93 85.79
C VAL A 309 13.57 3.52 84.56
N GLN A 310 14.70 2.82 84.75
CA GLN A 310 15.58 2.36 83.65
C GLN A 310 15.33 0.90 83.19
N ALA A 311 14.43 0.16 83.85
CA ALA A 311 14.03 -1.21 83.50
C ALA A 311 12.70 -1.22 82.74
#